data_AF-A0A1P8WN91-F1
#
_entry.id   AF-A0A1P8WN91-F1
#
_cell.length_a   1.000
_cell.length_b   1.000
_cell.length_c   1.000
_cell.angle_alpha   90.00
_cell.angle_beta   90.00
_cell.angle_gamma   90.00
#
_symmetry.space_group_name_H-M   'P 1'
#
loop_
_entity.id
_entity.type
_entity.pdbx_description
1 polymer ?
#
loop_
_entity_poly.entity_id
_entity_poly.type
_entity_poly.pdbx_seq_one_letter_code
_entity_poly.pdbx_strand_id
1 'polypeptide(L)'
;MPREELRNTLASLHETLSGTDDVDPETRELLKSVTSDIERILADEESATEVGDSLTERIEDSMRAFKVSHPIIGGLLQRLSDGLANMGI
;
A
#
# COMPACT_ATOMS: atom_id res chain seq x y z
N MET A 1 12.39 5.86 -6.25
CA MET A 1 12.21 5.97 -4.79
C MET A 1 13.13 4.98 -4.08
N PRO A 2 13.88 5.37 -3.02
CA PRO A 2 14.59 4.42 -2.15
C PRO A 2 13.61 3.63 -1.26
N ARG A 3 13.98 2.40 -0.88
CA ARG A 3 13.19 1.48 -0.01
C ARG A 3 12.70 2.14 1.28
N GLU A 4 13.48 3.07 1.81
CA GLU A 4 13.20 3.80 3.05
C GLU A 4 12.03 4.80 2.90
N GLU A 5 11.89 5.45 1.74
CA GLU A 5 10.72 6.31 1.46
C GLU A 5 9.42 5.51 1.37
N LEU A 6 9.51 4.29 0.84
CA LEU A 6 8.37 3.36 0.73
C LEU A 6 7.88 2.95 2.12
N ARG A 7 8.82 2.64 3.03
CA ARG A 7 8.51 2.40 4.46
C ARG A 7 7.90 3.61 5.15
N ASN A 8 8.42 4.81 4.92
CA ASN A 8 7.86 6.03 5.49
C ASN A 8 6.42 6.27 4.99
N THR A 9 6.18 6.04 3.70
CA THR A 9 4.84 6.19 3.10
C THR A 9 3.85 5.18 3.70
N LEU A 10 4.29 3.94 3.93
CA LEU A 10 3.52 2.92 4.63
C LEU A 10 3.18 3.31 6.07
N ALA A 11 4.16 3.83 6.83
CA ALA A 11 3.94 4.28 8.19
C ALA A 11 2.89 5.41 8.23
N SER A 12 2.99 6.39 7.32
CA SER A 12 2.00 7.46 7.18
C SER A 12 0.62 6.94 6.80
N LEU A 13 0.53 5.93 5.92
CA LEU A 13 -0.73 5.27 5.59
C LEU A 13 -1.34 4.62 6.84
N HIS A 14 -0.55 3.88 7.61
CA HIS A 14 -1.02 3.21 8.82
C HIS A 14 -1.50 4.18 9.90
N GLU A 15 -0.79 5.29 10.08
CA GLU A 15 -1.17 6.37 11.01
C GLU A 15 -2.48 7.04 10.58
N THR A 16 -2.60 7.36 9.28
CA THR A 16 -3.82 7.96 8.71
C THR A 16 -5.02 7.03 8.88
N LEU A 17 -4.84 5.74 8.65
CA LEU A 17 -5.89 4.73 8.83
C LEU A 17 -6.26 4.52 10.30
N SER A 18 -5.29 4.62 11.21
CA SER A 18 -5.54 4.50 12.64
C SER A 18 -6.29 5.70 13.20
N GLY A 19 -6.05 6.89 12.65
CA GLY A 19 -6.76 8.13 13.04
C GLY A 19 -8.08 8.37 12.32
N THR A 20 -8.40 7.59 11.29
CA THR A 20 -9.66 7.71 10.54
C THR A 20 -10.64 6.63 10.98
N ASP A 21 -11.66 7.01 11.75
CA ASP A 21 -12.77 6.13 12.16
C ASP A 21 -13.75 5.80 11.00
N ASP A 22 -13.67 6.53 9.89
CA ASP A 22 -14.56 6.38 8.72
C ASP A 22 -14.10 5.30 7.72
N VAL A 23 -13.11 4.49 8.09
CA VAL A 23 -12.63 3.38 7.26
C VAL A 23 -13.30 2.08 7.68
N ASP A 24 -14.07 1.50 6.75
CA ASP A 24 -14.69 0.19 6.94
C ASP A 24 -13.69 -0.90 7.36
N PRO A 25 -14.10 -1.84 8.24
CA PRO A 25 -13.23 -2.88 8.76
C PRO A 25 -12.65 -3.78 7.65
N GLU A 26 -13.42 -4.11 6.61
CA GLU A 26 -12.91 -4.87 5.45
C GLU A 26 -11.75 -4.15 4.76
N THR A 27 -11.90 -2.85 4.55
CA THR A 27 -10.87 -2.02 3.90
C THR A 27 -9.63 -1.91 4.78
N ARG A 28 -9.82 -1.81 6.10
CA ARG A 28 -8.73 -1.80 7.07
C ARG A 28 -7.94 -3.12 7.06
N GLU A 29 -8.60 -4.26 6.91
CA GLU A 29 -7.93 -5.56 6.76
C GLU A 29 -7.18 -5.66 5.43
N LEU A 30 -7.78 -5.21 4.32
CA LEU A 30 -7.14 -5.18 3.01
C LEU A 30 -5.83 -4.38 3.04
N LEU A 31 -5.87 -3.19 3.65
CA LEU A 31 -4.70 -2.32 3.79
C LEU A 31 -3.62 -2.90 4.71
N LYS A 32 -4.01 -3.63 5.76
CA LYS A 32 -3.05 -4.38 6.57
C LYS A 32 -2.36 -5.48 5.76
N SER A 33 -3.10 -6.22 4.93
CA SER A 33 -2.51 -7.22 4.05
C SER A 33 -1.53 -6.58 3.07
N VAL A 34 -1.94 -5.51 2.38
CA VAL A 34 -1.08 -4.75 1.45
C VAL A 34 0.19 -4.28 2.16
N THR A 35 0.07 -3.75 3.38
CA THR A 35 1.23 -3.33 4.17
C THR A 35 2.19 -4.48 4.44
N SER A 36 1.67 -5.62 4.89
CA SER A 36 2.49 -6.78 5.23
C SER A 36 3.16 -7.39 3.99
N ASP A 37 2.46 -7.43 2.86
CA ASP A 37 3.00 -7.87 1.57
C ASP A 37 4.14 -6.94 1.10
N ILE A 38 3.96 -5.62 1.18
CA ILE A 38 5.04 -4.66 0.85
C ILE A 38 6.24 -4.83 1.78
N GLU A 39 6.02 -5.00 3.09
CA GLU A 39 7.12 -5.22 4.05
C GLU A 39 7.89 -6.50 3.72
N ARG A 40 7.20 -7.56 3.29
CA ARG A 40 7.81 -8.81 2.85
C ARG A 40 8.66 -8.60 1.59
N ILE A 41 8.15 -7.88 0.59
CA ILE A 41 8.89 -7.54 -0.64
C ILE A 41 10.12 -6.68 -0.33
N LEU A 42 10.00 -5.74 0.61
CA LEU A 42 11.11 -4.89 1.04
C LEU A 42 12.17 -5.66 1.84
N ALA A 43 11.77 -6.73 2.54
CA ALA A 43 12.67 -7.60 3.27
C ALA A 43 13.36 -8.62 2.35
N ASP A 44 12.67 -9.08 1.32
CA ASP A 44 13.09 -10.16 0.43
C ASP A 44 12.65 -9.89 -1.02
N GLU A 45 13.62 -9.59 -1.89
CA GLU A 45 13.37 -9.32 -3.32
C GLU A 45 12.85 -10.55 -4.09
N GLU A 46 13.13 -11.76 -3.62
CA GLU A 46 12.65 -13.00 -4.27
C GLU A 46 11.14 -13.17 -4.09
N SER A 47 10.60 -12.77 -2.93
CA SER A 47 9.16 -12.70 -2.66
C SER A 47 8.42 -11.68 -3.53
N ALA A 48 9.14 -10.73 -4.15
CA ALA A 48 8.55 -9.69 -5.00
C ALA A 48 7.89 -10.26 -6.26
N THR A 49 8.46 -11.32 -6.83
CA THR A 49 7.94 -11.93 -8.07
C THR A 49 6.69 -12.79 -7.83
N GLU A 50 6.56 -13.41 -6.65
CA GLU A 50 5.42 -14.27 -6.33
C GLU A 50 4.19 -13.47 -5.86
N VAL A 51 4.41 -12.36 -5.14
CA VAL A 51 3.34 -11.61 -4.48
C VAL A 51 3.05 -10.27 -5.17
N GLY A 52 4.00 -9.75 -5.96
CA GLY A 52 3.96 -8.42 -6.58
C GLY A 52 2.73 -8.17 -7.45
N ASP A 53 2.42 -9.06 -8.40
CA ASP A 53 1.26 -8.93 -9.29
C ASP A 53 -0.06 -8.81 -8.50
N SER A 54 -0.25 -9.70 -7.51
CA SER A 54 -1.44 -9.71 -6.67
C SER A 54 -1.53 -8.51 -5.72
N LEU A 55 -0.38 -7.94 -5.36
CA LEU A 55 -0.26 -6.77 -4.50
C LEU A 55 -0.60 -5.51 -5.28
N THR A 56 -0.07 -5.38 -6.51
CA THR A 56 -0.36 -4.28 -7.42
C THR A 56 -1.86 -4.19 -7.69
N GLU A 57 -2.52 -5.30 -8.02
CA GLU A 57 -3.98 -5.33 -8.23
C GLU A 57 -4.77 -4.90 -6.98
N ARG A 58 -4.38 -5.37 -5.79
CA ARG A 58 -5.02 -4.97 -4.51
C ARG A 58 -4.81 -3.50 -4.17
N ILE A 59 -3.63 -2.95 -4.45
CA ILE A 59 -3.34 -1.52 -4.26
C ILE A 59 -4.20 -0.69 -5.21
N GLU A 60 -4.32 -1.08 -6.47
CA GLU A 60 -5.17 -0.38 -7.44
C GLU A 60 -6.64 -0.40 -7.04
N ASP A 61 -7.15 -1.54 -6.56
CA ASP A 61 -8.53 -1.66 -6.10
C ASP A 61 -8.80 -0.78 -4.88
N SER A 62 -7.90 -0.83 -3.89
CA SER A 62 -7.92 0.06 -2.73
C SER A 62 -7.89 1.52 -3.16
N MET A 63 -7.04 1.87 -4.13
CA MET A 63 -6.91 3.24 -4.62
C MET A 63 -8.20 3.72 -5.28
N ARG A 64 -8.91 2.86 -6.01
CA ARG A 64 -10.24 3.18 -6.58
C ARG A 64 -11.27 3.46 -5.49
N ALA A 65 -11.32 2.63 -4.44
CA ALA A 65 -12.22 2.82 -3.30
C ALA A 65 -11.92 4.14 -2.55
N PHE A 66 -10.65 4.42 -2.31
CA PHE A 66 -10.24 5.61 -1.54
C PHE A 66 -10.17 6.90 -2.34
N LYS A 67 -10.05 6.87 -3.67
CA LYS A 67 -10.07 8.09 -4.50
C LYS A 67 -11.35 8.91 -4.33
N VAL A 68 -12.47 8.26 -4.02
CA VAL A 68 -13.76 8.92 -3.82
C VAL A 68 -13.94 9.34 -2.35
N SER A 69 -13.69 8.44 -1.40
CA SER A 69 -13.98 8.68 0.01
C SER A 69 -12.85 9.38 0.77
N HIS A 70 -11.59 9.09 0.45
CA HIS A 70 -10.42 9.57 1.19
C HIS A 70 -9.23 9.88 0.27
N PRO A 71 -9.22 11.06 -0.38
CA PRO A 71 -8.19 11.42 -1.36
C PRO A 71 -6.75 11.41 -0.80
N ILE A 72 -6.58 11.63 0.50
CA ILE A 72 -5.27 11.53 1.18
C ILE A 72 -4.74 10.09 1.13
N ILE A 73 -5.59 9.10 1.46
CA ILE A 73 -5.24 7.67 1.43
C ILE A 73 -4.96 7.24 -0.02
N GLY A 74 -5.78 7.68 -0.97
CA GLY A 74 -5.55 7.42 -2.40
C GLY A 74 -4.18 7.93 -2.88
N GLY A 75 -3.75 9.12 -2.45
CA GLY A 75 -2.43 9.66 -2.79
C GLY A 75 -1.26 8.94 -2.11
N LEU A 76 -1.45 8.34 -0.94
CA LEU A 76 -0.45 7.49 -0.29
C LEU A 76 -0.33 6.15 -1.03
N LEU A 77 -1.45 5.51 -1.37
CA LEU A 77 -1.47 4.27 -2.15
C LEU A 77 -0.84 4.43 -3.53
N GLN A 78 -1.08 5.57 -4.20
CA GLN A 78 -0.43 5.88 -5.47
C GLN A 78 1.09 5.95 -5.33
N ARG A 79 1.60 6.64 -4.31
CA ARG A 79 3.05 6.69 -4.05
C ARG A 79 3.65 5.32 -3.75
N LEU A 80 2.92 4.45 -3.05
CA LEU A 80 3.34 3.06 -2.83
C LEU A 80 3.41 2.31 -4.15
N SER A 81 2.37 2.40 -4.99
CA SER A 81 2.34 1.80 -6.32
C SER A 81 3.48 2.29 -7.21
N ASP A 82 3.79 3.58 -7.21
CA ASP A 82 4.91 4.14 -7.99
C ASP A 82 6.26 3.64 -7.47
N GLY A 83 6.42 3.53 -6.16
CA GLY A 83 7.63 2.99 -5.54
C GLY A 83 7.85 1.52 -5.86
N LEU A 84 6.76 0.75 -5.87
CA LEU A 84 6.68 -0.66 -6.23
C LEU A 84 7.01 -0.87 -7.72
N ALA A 85 6.34 -0.15 -8.62
CA ALA A 85 6.61 -0.19 -10.06
C ALA A 85 8.07 0.15 -10.41
N ASN A 86 8.67 1.07 -9.66
CA ASN A 86 10.08 1.45 -9.82
C ASN A 86 11.05 0.35 -9.34
N MET A 87 10.60 -0.67 -8.60
CA MET A 87 11.36 -1.88 -8.29
C MET A 87 11.19 -2.99 -9.36
N GLY A 88 10.36 -2.77 -10.38
CA GLY A 88 10.13 -3.73 -11.45
C GLY A 88 9.14 -4.84 -11.08
N ILE A 89 8.25 -4.55 -10.14
CA ILE A 89 7.09 -5.38 -9.77
C ILE A 89 5.77 -4.70 -10.09
#